data_AF-A0A7J8WIT7-F1
#
_entry.id   AF-A0A7J8WIT7-F1
#
_cell.length_a   1.000
_cell.length_b   1.000
_cell.length_c   1.000
_cell.angle_alpha   90.00
_cell.angle_beta   90.00
_cell.angle_gamma   90.00
#
_symmetry.space_group_name_H-M   'P 1'
#
loop_
_entity.id
_entity.type
_entity.pdbx_description
1 polymer ?
#
loop_
_entity_poly.entity_id
_entity_poly.type
_entity_poly.pdbx_seq_one_letter_code
_entity_poly.pdbx_strand_id
1 'polypeptide(L)'
;MAVSPCLSGNDQKKHWWLTNRKLVDKYIKDARCLIATQEHNEVASALNLLDAALALSPRLEVALELKARSLLYLRRFRDVVDMLQDYIPSLKISTDDSGSVSSDNSSHQLSRERVKLLPSNDSSSDSSSRDPSFKCFSVSDLKKKVMAGLCKSCDKEGKWRYLVLGQACCHLGLMEDAMVLLQTGKRLASAAFRRESICWSDDSFSLPTAIALSDISSAATTPPSTPPHNPTSFSESENISQLLSHIKLLIRRRTAAIAALDAGLYSEAIRHFSKIVDGRRPAPQGFLAECYLHRAYAYKASGRIAESISDCNKTLALDPTSIQALDTRASLLETIRCLPDCLHDFEHLKLLYNSILRDRKLPGPAWKRHNVRYREIPGKLCALTTKIQQLKQRVASGETGNVDYHALIGLRRGCSRSELERAHLLLCLRHKPEKATNFVDRCEFADERDLDSVKDRAKMSALLLYRLLQKGYASVMSTIMDEESAERQRKKAAAALEAAQAAIHVQQTQYCNSKLEPETSPTSSTNPSGCNNRGNRSESKTNAVSSNTNVFQGVFCRDLAAVGNLLSQVGFNRPLQVKYEALSC
;
A
#
# COMPACT_ATOMS: atom_id res chain seq x y z
N MET A 1 34.75 30.85 69.26
CA MET A 1 34.36 31.40 67.95
C MET A 1 34.32 30.25 66.95
N ALA A 2 33.15 29.90 66.43
CA ALA A 2 33.04 28.91 65.35
C ALA A 2 32.97 29.65 64.01
N VAL A 3 33.95 29.43 63.14
CA VAL A 3 33.98 30.03 61.81
C VAL A 3 33.20 29.14 60.85
N SER A 4 31.95 29.50 60.56
CA SER A 4 31.17 28.88 59.49
C SER A 4 31.77 29.29 58.13
N PRO A 5 32.25 28.36 57.29
CA PRO A 5 32.72 28.70 55.96
C PRO A 5 31.51 28.98 55.06
N CYS A 6 31.30 30.25 54.70
CA CYS A 6 30.33 30.67 53.70
C CYS A 6 30.75 30.17 52.31
N LEU A 7 30.40 28.92 51.97
CA LEU A 7 30.52 28.41 50.62
C LEU A 7 29.70 29.28 49.68
N SER A 8 30.37 29.85 48.66
CA SER A 8 29.71 30.72 47.71
C SER A 8 28.57 29.98 46.99
N GLY A 9 27.50 30.69 46.64
CA GLY A 9 26.37 30.10 45.89
C GLY A 9 26.77 29.53 44.52
N ASN A 10 27.99 29.82 44.05
CA ASN A 10 28.57 29.21 42.85
C ASN A 10 29.19 27.83 43.13
N ASP A 11 29.74 27.57 44.32
CA ASP A 11 30.41 26.31 44.63
C ASP A 11 29.41 25.20 44.97
N GLN A 12 28.30 25.53 45.67
CA GLN A 12 27.17 24.61 45.80
C GLN A 12 26.57 24.24 44.44
N LYS A 13 26.42 25.22 43.52
CA LYS A 13 25.99 24.94 42.14
C LYS A 13 26.98 24.02 41.43
N LYS A 14 28.28 24.33 41.42
CA LYS A 14 29.32 23.47 40.81
C LYS A 14 29.27 22.05 41.37
N HIS A 15 29.15 21.89 42.69
CA HIS A 15 29.05 20.58 43.34
C HIS A 15 27.79 19.82 42.90
N TRP A 16 26.63 20.49 42.83
CA TRP A 16 25.39 19.93 42.32
C TRP A 16 25.50 19.48 40.85
N TRP A 17 26.09 20.30 39.97
CA TRP A 17 26.36 19.94 38.58
C TRP A 17 27.30 18.73 38.45
N LEU A 18 28.36 18.67 39.28
CA LEU A 18 29.30 17.55 39.30
C LEU A 18 28.68 16.25 39.81
N THR A 19 27.84 16.32 40.85
CA THR A 19 27.11 15.16 41.39
C THR A 19 26.08 14.65 40.37
N ASN A 20 25.30 15.54 39.76
CA ASN A 20 24.34 15.16 38.71
C ASN A 20 25.03 14.58 37.48
N ARG A 21 26.19 15.12 37.06
CA ARG A 21 26.98 14.57 35.96
C ARG A 21 27.45 13.14 36.28
N LYS A 22 28.01 12.90 37.47
CA LYS A 22 28.40 11.55 37.92
C LYS A 22 27.22 10.58 37.98
N LEU A 23 26.04 11.06 38.38
CA LEU A 23 24.82 10.26 38.44
C LEU A 23 24.30 9.90 37.04
N VAL A 24 24.30 10.85 36.11
CA VAL A 24 23.97 10.64 34.69
C VAL A 24 24.97 9.68 34.02
N ASP A 25 26.27 9.86 34.27
CA ASP A 25 27.32 8.94 33.77
C ASP A 25 27.15 7.52 34.33
N LYS A 26 26.65 7.37 35.57
CA LYS A 26 26.29 6.07 36.15
C LYS A 26 25.07 5.47 35.44
N TYR A 27 23.96 6.20 35.33
CA TYR A 27 22.76 5.71 34.64
C TYR A 27 23.03 5.28 33.19
N ILE A 28 23.91 5.97 32.48
CA ILE A 28 24.31 5.60 31.11
C ILE A 28 25.15 4.32 31.08
N LYS A 29 26.02 4.10 32.06
CA LYS A 29 26.79 2.84 32.17
C LYS A 29 25.86 1.68 32.49
N ASP A 30 25.02 1.83 33.50
CA ASP A 30 24.05 0.82 33.93
C ASP A 30 23.09 0.47 32.76
N ALA A 31 22.57 1.47 32.04
CA ALA A 31 21.75 1.27 30.85
C ALA A 31 22.50 0.56 29.70
N ARG A 32 23.79 0.86 29.47
CA ARG A 32 24.59 0.14 28.46
C ARG A 32 24.78 -1.34 28.81
N CYS A 33 24.98 -1.67 30.09
CA CYS A 33 25.06 -3.05 30.54
C CYS A 33 23.76 -3.81 30.26
N LEU A 34 22.60 -3.22 30.61
CA LEU A 34 21.27 -3.79 30.35
C LEU A 34 20.87 -3.83 28.86
N ILE A 35 21.50 -3.02 28.00
CA ILE A 35 21.33 -3.10 26.54
C ILE A 35 22.22 -4.21 25.94
N ALA A 36 23.39 -4.46 26.54
CA ALA A 36 24.35 -5.45 26.04
C ALA A 36 23.87 -6.90 26.21
N THR A 37 22.98 -7.17 27.16
CA THR A 37 22.36 -8.50 27.37
C THR A 37 21.31 -8.86 26.32
N GLN A 38 20.78 -7.86 25.58
CA GLN A 38 19.76 -8.02 24.54
C GLN A 38 18.42 -8.60 25.02
N GLU A 39 18.20 -8.73 26.34
CA GLU A 39 16.95 -9.24 26.89
C GLU A 39 15.85 -8.17 26.85
N HIS A 40 14.64 -8.54 26.40
CA HIS A 40 13.55 -7.58 26.17
C HIS A 40 13.15 -6.81 27.45
N ASN A 41 13.14 -7.50 28.59
CA ASN A 41 12.82 -6.91 29.90
C ASN A 41 13.95 -6.00 30.43
N GLU A 42 15.21 -6.31 30.09
CA GLU A 42 16.37 -5.54 30.53
C GLU A 42 16.54 -4.28 29.69
N VAL A 43 16.33 -4.36 28.37
CA VAL A 43 16.27 -3.18 27.49
C VAL A 43 15.10 -2.26 27.88
N ALA A 44 13.95 -2.82 28.29
CA ALA A 44 12.85 -2.02 28.84
C ALA A 44 13.21 -1.34 30.17
N SER A 45 13.98 -2.02 31.04
CA SER A 45 14.50 -1.45 32.29
C SER A 45 15.56 -0.36 32.03
N ALA A 46 16.38 -0.52 30.98
CA ALA A 46 17.36 0.47 30.54
C ALA A 46 16.70 1.79 30.10
N LEU A 47 15.50 1.74 29.51
CA LEU A 47 14.73 2.96 29.18
C LEU A 47 14.44 3.81 30.41
N ASN A 48 14.04 3.20 31.54
CA ASN A 48 13.76 3.93 32.78
C ASN A 48 15.01 4.67 33.31
N LEU A 49 16.19 4.05 33.19
CA LEU A 49 17.47 4.68 33.56
C LEU A 49 17.85 5.81 32.59
N LEU A 50 17.59 5.64 31.29
CA LEU A 50 17.82 6.67 30.27
C LEU A 50 16.86 7.86 30.44
N ASP A 51 15.61 7.62 30.82
CA ASP A 51 14.64 8.67 31.12
C ASP A 51 15.02 9.45 32.40
N ALA A 52 15.50 8.76 33.45
CA ALA A 52 16.08 9.42 34.62
C ALA A 52 17.32 10.26 34.27
N ALA A 53 18.18 9.77 33.36
CA ALA A 53 19.34 10.52 32.88
C ALA A 53 18.94 11.76 32.04
N LEU A 54 17.94 11.63 31.17
CA LEU A 54 17.44 12.71 30.33
C LEU A 54 16.66 13.77 31.12
N ALA A 55 15.97 13.39 32.20
CA ALA A 55 15.34 14.33 33.12
C ALA A 55 16.38 15.27 33.80
N LEU A 56 17.60 14.77 34.05
CA LEU A 56 18.71 15.54 34.58
C LEU A 56 19.49 16.28 33.48
N SER A 57 19.56 15.74 32.26
CA SER A 57 20.28 16.34 31.12
C SER A 57 19.54 16.14 29.78
N PRO A 58 18.58 17.01 29.43
CA PRO A 58 17.72 16.82 28.25
C PRO A 58 18.44 16.87 26.89
N ARG A 59 19.63 17.48 26.83
CA ARG A 59 20.42 17.65 25.59
C ARG A 59 21.53 16.59 25.41
N LEU A 60 21.46 15.49 26.15
CA LEU A 60 22.52 14.50 26.16
C LEU A 60 22.39 13.52 24.99
N GLU A 61 23.06 13.84 23.89
CA GLU A 61 23.13 13.08 22.64
C GLU A 61 23.25 11.57 22.82
N VAL A 62 24.18 11.13 23.68
CA VAL A 62 24.45 9.71 23.95
C VAL A 62 23.26 9.00 24.59
N ALA A 63 22.54 9.67 25.50
CA ALA A 63 21.36 9.10 26.14
C ALA A 63 20.16 9.07 25.18
N LEU A 64 20.01 10.10 24.34
CA LEU A 64 19.01 10.12 23.25
C LEU A 64 19.25 9.01 22.23
N GLU A 65 20.50 8.80 21.81
CA GLU A 65 20.88 7.77 20.84
C GLU A 65 20.61 6.35 21.39
N LEU A 66 21.01 6.09 22.65
CA LEU A 66 20.73 4.82 23.32
C LEU A 66 19.23 4.59 23.52
N LYS A 67 18.47 5.63 23.90
CA LYS A 67 17.01 5.56 24.04
C LYS A 67 16.35 5.25 22.71
N ALA A 68 16.76 5.92 21.62
CA ALA A 68 16.22 5.69 20.28
C ALA A 68 16.45 4.25 19.80
N ARG A 69 17.68 3.73 19.96
CA ARG A 69 18.00 2.33 19.60
C ARG A 69 17.23 1.32 20.45
N SER A 70 17.11 1.57 21.75
CA SER A 70 16.36 0.69 22.68
C SER A 70 14.86 0.66 22.33
N LEU A 71 14.25 1.81 22.04
CA LEU A 71 12.86 1.88 21.58
C LEU A 71 12.66 1.17 20.23
N LEU A 72 13.61 1.29 19.29
CA LEU A 72 13.58 0.56 18.02
C LEU A 72 13.64 -0.96 18.26
N TYR A 73 14.52 -1.44 19.15
CA TYR A 73 14.64 -2.85 19.51
C TYR A 73 13.35 -3.41 20.12
N LEU A 74 12.71 -2.63 21.01
CA LEU A 74 11.42 -2.97 21.63
C LEU A 74 10.20 -2.76 20.70
N ARG A 75 10.41 -2.47 19.41
CA ARG A 75 9.37 -2.14 18.41
C ARG A 75 8.47 -0.95 18.76
N ARG A 76 8.88 -0.11 19.71
CA ARG A 76 8.18 1.11 20.15
C ARG A 76 8.42 2.26 19.16
N PHE A 77 8.09 2.03 17.89
CA PHE A 77 8.41 2.93 16.79
C PHE A 77 7.72 4.29 16.90
N ARG A 78 6.53 4.35 17.52
CA ARG A 78 5.81 5.62 17.73
C ARG A 78 6.63 6.57 18.61
N ASP A 79 7.08 6.09 19.77
CA ASP A 79 7.87 6.87 20.73
C ASP A 79 9.20 7.41 20.14
N VAL A 80 9.82 6.67 19.21
CA VAL A 80 11.00 7.15 18.45
C VAL A 80 10.66 8.35 17.58
N VAL A 81 9.50 8.31 16.92
CA VAL A 81 9.03 9.32 15.97
C VAL A 81 8.49 10.54 16.70
N ASP A 82 7.82 10.37 17.85
CA ASP A 82 7.44 11.46 18.77
C ASP A 82 8.69 12.19 19.30
N MET A 83 9.75 11.47 19.67
CA MET A 83 11.00 12.05 20.18
C MET A 83 11.81 12.82 19.12
N LEU A 84 11.65 12.50 17.83
CA LEU A 84 12.45 13.05 16.71
C LEU A 84 11.59 13.74 15.64
N GLN A 85 10.39 14.19 16.01
CA GLN A 85 9.35 14.66 15.08
C GLN A 85 9.84 15.78 14.13
N ASP A 86 10.66 16.69 14.64
CA ASP A 86 11.22 17.85 13.91
C ASP A 86 12.04 17.49 12.66
N TYR A 87 12.58 16.26 12.60
CA TYR A 87 13.43 15.80 11.51
C TYR A 87 12.62 15.19 10.34
N ILE A 88 11.31 15.05 10.47
CA ILE A 88 10.45 14.38 9.49
C ILE A 88 10.08 15.37 8.37
N PRO A 89 10.48 15.11 7.10
CA PRO A 89 10.29 16.06 6.01
C PRO A 89 8.82 16.44 5.75
N SER A 90 7.91 15.47 5.81
CA SER A 90 6.48 15.67 5.57
C SER A 90 5.78 16.53 6.64
N LEU A 91 6.21 16.45 7.90
CA LEU A 91 5.67 17.28 8.98
C LEU A 91 6.15 18.72 8.88
N LYS A 92 7.43 18.93 8.56
CA LYS A 92 8.00 20.28 8.42
C LYS A 92 7.29 21.12 7.36
N ILE A 93 6.88 20.51 6.25
CA ILE A 93 6.13 21.17 5.17
C ILE A 93 4.69 21.54 5.58
N SER A 94 4.08 20.83 6.53
CA SER A 94 2.69 21.09 6.95
C SER A 94 2.53 22.33 7.84
N THR A 95 3.62 22.82 8.44
CA THR A 95 3.61 23.98 9.34
C THR A 95 3.61 25.31 8.59
N ASP A 96 4.25 25.37 7.42
CA ASP A 96 4.44 26.61 6.65
C ASP A 96 3.14 27.11 5.95
N ASP A 97 2.11 26.26 5.84
CA ASP A 97 0.80 26.57 5.23
C ASP A 97 -0.12 27.44 6.14
N SER A 98 0.40 27.99 7.25
CA SER A 98 -0.37 28.76 8.25
C SER A 98 0.23 30.14 8.62
N GLY A 99 0.65 30.91 7.61
CA GLY A 99 0.47 32.37 7.60
C GLY A 99 1.57 33.26 8.19
N SER A 100 1.72 34.42 7.54
CA SER A 100 2.52 35.61 7.89
C SER A 100 4.06 35.53 7.81
N VAL A 101 4.55 36.28 6.82
CA VAL A 101 5.86 36.91 6.71
C VAL A 101 6.58 37.27 8.03
N SER A 102 7.79 36.74 8.21
CA SER A 102 8.95 37.50 8.69
C SER A 102 10.23 36.87 8.14
N SER A 103 11.22 37.71 7.84
CA SER A 103 12.48 37.31 7.20
C SER A 103 13.52 36.74 8.18
N ASP A 104 14.62 36.23 7.61
CA ASP A 104 15.93 36.05 8.23
C ASP A 104 16.15 34.88 9.22
N ASN A 105 16.21 33.66 8.67
CA ASN A 105 17.46 32.86 8.70
C ASN A 105 17.34 31.54 7.90
N SER A 106 17.67 31.57 6.60
CA SER A 106 17.69 30.36 5.75
C SER A 106 18.75 30.43 4.64
N SER A 107 20.02 30.20 4.99
CA SER A 107 21.12 30.22 4.00
C SER A 107 22.10 29.05 4.08
N HIS A 108 21.62 27.81 4.15
CA HIS A 108 22.42 26.64 3.74
C HIS A 108 21.58 25.56 3.02
N GLN A 109 21.01 25.93 1.87
CA GLN A 109 20.55 24.96 0.87
C GLN A 109 21.29 25.16 -0.47
N LEU A 110 22.14 24.19 -0.79
CA LEU A 110 22.47 23.72 -2.15
C LEU A 110 22.73 24.79 -3.24
N SER A 111 23.73 25.64 -3.06
CA SER A 111 24.25 26.51 -4.14
C SER A 111 25.41 25.86 -4.90
N ARG A 112 25.07 25.20 -6.01
CA ARG A 112 25.89 24.98 -7.22
C ARG A 112 27.39 24.72 -7.01
N GLU A 113 27.75 23.44 -7.07
CA GLU A 113 29.07 22.97 -7.53
C GLU A 113 29.28 23.34 -9.01
N ARG A 114 29.57 24.62 -9.28
CA ARG A 114 29.99 25.09 -10.61
C ARG A 114 31.51 25.18 -10.61
N VAL A 115 32.14 24.15 -11.16
CA VAL A 115 33.57 24.09 -11.47
C VAL A 115 33.98 25.36 -12.22
N LYS A 116 34.78 26.22 -11.57
CA LYS A 116 35.51 27.32 -12.22
C LYS A 116 36.86 26.80 -12.68
N LEU A 117 36.92 26.35 -13.93
CA LEU A 117 38.17 26.20 -14.65
C LEU A 117 38.58 27.56 -15.23
N LEU A 118 39.90 27.76 -15.28
CA LEU A 118 40.65 28.92 -15.81
C LEU A 118 40.70 30.19 -14.92
N PRO A 119 41.91 30.74 -14.71
CA PRO A 119 42.12 32.05 -14.07
C PRO A 119 42.15 33.17 -15.12
N SER A 120 41.85 34.40 -14.69
CA SER A 120 42.10 35.61 -15.48
C SER A 120 42.27 36.81 -14.57
N ASN A 121 43.45 37.43 -14.62
CA ASN A 121 43.65 38.87 -14.68
C ASN A 121 45.14 39.17 -14.87
N ASP A 122 45.48 39.76 -16.01
CA ASP A 122 46.66 40.62 -16.18
C ASP A 122 46.50 41.90 -15.31
N SER A 123 47.50 42.75 -15.06
CA SER A 123 48.79 43.01 -15.72
C SER A 123 49.76 43.77 -14.78
N SER A 124 51.08 43.69 -15.04
CA SER A 124 52.18 44.61 -14.59
C SER A 124 52.40 44.80 -13.05
N SER A 125 53.57 45.04 -12.45
CA SER A 125 55.01 45.10 -12.80
C SER A 125 55.77 45.51 -11.50
N ASP A 126 57.03 45.18 -11.14
CA ASP A 126 58.13 44.37 -11.72
C ASP A 126 59.16 44.01 -10.59
N SER A 127 60.32 43.45 -10.94
CA SER A 127 61.59 43.36 -10.20
C SER A 127 61.76 42.26 -9.11
N SER A 128 62.54 41.24 -9.52
CA SER A 128 63.57 40.48 -8.77
C SER A 128 63.57 40.43 -7.22
N SER A 129 63.38 39.23 -6.66
CA SER A 129 64.40 38.53 -5.83
C SER A 129 63.99 37.09 -5.50
N ARG A 130 64.96 36.16 -5.51
CA ARG A 130 64.80 34.84 -4.89
C ARG A 130 64.98 35.00 -3.37
N ASP A 131 64.14 34.34 -2.57
CA ASP A 131 64.61 33.39 -1.54
C ASP A 131 63.47 32.65 -0.80
N PRO A 132 63.75 31.52 -0.13
CA PRO A 132 62.74 30.54 0.27
C PRO A 132 62.06 30.87 1.60
N SER A 133 60.79 31.29 1.56
CA SER A 133 60.00 31.49 2.78
C SER A 133 59.52 30.15 3.37
N PHE A 134 60.15 29.74 4.47
CA PHE A 134 59.60 28.73 5.38
C PHE A 134 58.18 29.14 5.79
N LYS A 135 57.17 28.37 5.37
CA LYS A 135 55.77 28.61 5.76
C LYS A 135 55.57 28.20 7.22
N CYS A 136 55.92 29.12 8.12
CA CYS A 136 55.53 29.07 9.51
C CYS A 136 53.99 28.90 9.60
N PHE A 137 53.52 27.92 10.37
CA PHE A 137 52.09 27.63 10.49
C PHE A 137 51.36 28.87 11.03
N SER A 138 50.57 29.53 10.17
CA SER A 138 49.79 30.67 10.59
C SER A 138 48.83 30.26 11.70
N VAL A 139 48.80 31.03 12.80
CA VAL A 139 47.87 30.82 13.91
C VAL A 139 46.41 30.85 13.43
N SER A 140 46.11 31.55 12.33
CA SER A 140 44.78 31.53 11.71
C SER A 140 44.46 30.22 10.98
N ASP A 141 45.45 29.50 10.44
CA ASP A 141 45.24 28.16 9.86
C ASP A 141 45.18 27.08 10.94
N LEU A 142 45.96 27.19 12.02
CA LEU A 142 45.79 26.35 13.21
C LEU A 142 44.40 26.58 13.83
N LYS A 143 43.97 27.85 13.97
CA LYS A 143 42.62 28.22 14.42
C LYS A 143 41.54 27.68 13.48
N LYS A 144 41.71 27.75 12.15
CA LYS A 144 40.77 27.09 11.21
C LYS A 144 40.74 25.57 11.40
N LYS A 145 41.89 24.92 11.58
CA LYS A 145 42.01 23.46 11.76
C LYS A 145 41.41 22.99 13.10
N VAL A 146 41.53 23.80 14.16
CA VAL A 146 40.92 23.59 15.49
C VAL A 146 39.44 23.94 15.52
N MET A 147 39.00 25.03 14.90
CA MET A 147 37.58 25.37 14.77
C MET A 147 36.83 24.38 13.87
N ALA A 148 37.46 23.91 12.79
CA ALA A 148 36.97 22.74 12.05
C ALA A 148 37.06 21.45 12.90
N GLY A 149 37.90 21.40 13.93
CA GLY A 149 37.93 20.33 14.94
C GLY A 149 36.70 20.33 15.85
N LEU A 150 36.28 21.50 16.37
CA LEU A 150 35.05 21.61 17.15
C LEU A 150 33.80 21.46 16.29
N CYS A 151 33.78 22.02 15.07
CA CYS A 151 32.68 21.86 14.11
C CYS A 151 32.61 20.45 13.48
N LYS A 152 33.50 19.51 13.86
CA LYS A 152 33.42 18.09 13.46
C LYS A 152 32.52 17.25 14.37
N SER A 153 32.15 17.71 15.58
CA SER A 153 31.33 16.89 16.50
C SER A 153 29.85 16.92 16.13
N CYS A 154 29.29 18.11 15.89
CA CYS A 154 27.87 18.34 15.55
C CYS A 154 27.39 17.54 14.33
N ASP A 155 28.25 17.33 13.32
CA ASP A 155 27.96 16.49 12.16
C ASP A 155 27.85 14.99 12.47
N LYS A 156 28.57 14.50 13.48
CA LYS A 156 28.46 13.10 13.93
C LYS A 156 27.21 12.90 14.77
N GLU A 157 26.90 13.86 15.62
CA GLU A 157 25.75 13.88 16.54
C GLU A 157 24.41 13.79 15.75
N GLY A 158 24.30 14.41 14.57
CA GLY A 158 23.09 14.33 13.75
C GLY A 158 22.83 13.00 13.02
N LYS A 159 23.86 12.19 12.73
CA LYS A 159 23.77 11.03 11.80
C LYS A 159 22.78 9.96 12.26
N TRP A 160 22.86 9.56 13.54
CA TRP A 160 22.09 8.44 14.06
C TRP A 160 20.59 8.70 14.01
N ARG A 161 20.16 9.96 14.20
CA ARG A 161 18.75 10.39 14.15
C ARG A 161 18.12 9.98 12.83
N TYR A 162 18.73 10.34 11.70
CA TYR A 162 18.20 10.01 10.36
C TYR A 162 18.10 8.50 10.09
N LEU A 163 19.02 7.71 10.66
CA LEU A 163 19.01 6.25 10.47
C LEU A 163 17.94 5.58 11.33
N VAL A 164 17.90 5.87 12.63
CA VAL A 164 16.94 5.27 13.57
C VAL A 164 15.51 5.76 13.28
N LEU A 165 15.33 7.05 13.01
CA LEU A 165 14.05 7.62 12.57
C LEU A 165 13.62 7.03 11.22
N GLY A 166 14.55 6.88 10.26
CA GLY A 166 14.25 6.27 8.97
C GLY A 166 13.78 4.81 9.08
N GLN A 167 14.35 4.03 10.00
CA GLN A 167 13.89 2.68 10.32
C GLN A 167 12.51 2.69 11.00
N ALA A 168 12.29 3.54 12.01
CA ALA A 168 11.00 3.66 12.70
C ALA A 168 9.87 4.12 11.75
N CYS A 169 10.12 5.14 10.92
CA CYS A 169 9.20 5.59 9.87
C CYS A 169 8.87 4.47 8.88
N CYS A 170 9.84 3.60 8.56
CA CYS A 170 9.59 2.44 7.70
C CYS A 170 8.55 1.52 8.34
N HIS A 171 8.76 1.05 9.58
CA HIS A 171 7.83 0.12 10.24
C HIS A 171 6.45 0.73 10.56
N LEU A 172 6.33 2.06 10.64
CA LEU A 172 5.03 2.75 10.72
C LEU A 172 4.32 2.91 9.35
N GLY A 173 5.00 2.60 8.24
CA GLY A 173 4.46 2.70 6.88
C GLY A 173 4.69 4.05 6.17
N LEU A 174 5.43 4.99 6.80
CA LEU A 174 5.83 6.27 6.20
C LEU A 174 6.99 6.07 5.21
N MET A 175 6.70 5.34 4.13
CA MET A 175 7.69 4.78 3.21
C MET A 175 8.54 5.87 2.51
N GLU A 176 7.93 6.97 2.08
CA GLU A 176 8.63 8.12 1.48
C GLU A 176 9.59 8.81 2.45
N ASP A 177 9.11 9.12 3.66
CA ASP A 177 9.91 9.82 4.66
C ASP A 177 11.07 8.91 5.12
N ALA A 178 10.81 7.62 5.35
CA ALA A 178 11.83 6.60 5.59
C ALA A 178 12.87 6.54 4.46
N MET A 179 12.45 6.59 3.19
CA MET A 179 13.35 6.60 2.03
C MET A 179 14.28 7.82 2.05
N VAL A 180 13.76 9.02 2.36
CA VAL A 180 14.55 10.26 2.41
C VAL A 180 15.51 10.24 3.59
N LEU A 181 15.05 9.87 4.78
CA LEU A 181 15.81 9.81 6.02
C LEU A 181 16.97 8.78 5.94
N LEU A 182 16.72 7.57 5.43
CA LEU A 182 17.79 6.58 5.24
C LEU A 182 18.80 7.01 4.17
N GLN A 183 18.38 7.78 3.15
CA GLN A 183 19.30 8.36 2.17
C GLN A 183 20.12 9.53 2.71
N THR A 184 19.56 10.41 3.55
CA THR A 184 20.35 11.45 4.23
C THR A 184 21.32 10.82 5.22
N GLY A 185 20.86 9.90 6.07
CA GLY A 185 21.70 9.17 7.01
C GLY A 185 22.84 8.41 6.34
N LYS A 186 22.61 7.72 5.22
CA LYS A 186 23.67 7.04 4.45
C LYS A 186 24.66 8.03 3.81
N ARG A 187 24.19 9.15 3.25
CA ARG A 187 25.09 10.19 2.69
C ARG A 187 25.97 10.81 3.77
N LEU A 188 25.41 11.13 4.93
CA LEU A 188 26.14 11.64 6.10
C LEU A 188 27.13 10.60 6.64
N ALA A 189 26.75 9.32 6.65
CA ALA A 189 27.65 8.22 7.01
C ALA A 189 28.88 8.16 6.10
N SER A 190 28.70 8.17 4.78
CA SER A 190 29.80 8.16 3.82
C SER A 190 30.65 9.43 3.89
N ALA A 191 30.05 10.60 4.13
CA ALA A 191 30.78 11.86 4.31
C ALA A 191 31.58 11.90 5.62
N ALA A 192 31.08 11.27 6.70
CA ALA A 192 31.84 11.10 7.94
C ALA A 192 33.03 10.14 7.73
N PHE A 193 32.79 8.97 7.13
CA PHE A 193 33.84 7.98 6.85
C PHE A 193 34.97 8.55 5.97
N ARG A 194 34.64 9.28 4.90
CA ARG A 194 35.66 9.97 4.08
C ARG A 194 36.46 10.99 4.90
N ARG A 195 35.81 11.76 5.77
CA ARG A 195 36.51 12.74 6.63
C ARG A 195 37.41 12.07 7.65
N GLU A 196 37.01 10.93 8.18
CA GLU A 196 37.85 10.13 9.08
C GLU A 196 39.06 9.58 8.33
N SER A 197 38.85 8.93 7.17
CA SER A 197 39.93 8.43 6.30
C SER A 197 40.90 9.53 5.85
N ILE A 198 40.44 10.73 5.50
CA ILE A 198 41.30 11.88 5.12
C ILE A 198 42.03 12.48 6.33
N CYS A 199 41.56 12.25 7.56
CA CYS A 199 42.25 12.69 8.78
C CYS A 199 43.28 11.68 9.29
N TRP A 200 43.42 10.51 8.66
CA TRP A 200 44.48 9.55 8.96
C TRP A 200 45.65 9.87 8.04
N SER A 201 46.83 10.13 8.62
CA SER A 201 48.10 10.11 7.88
C SER A 201 48.46 8.66 7.52
N ASP A 202 49.17 8.44 6.42
CA ASP A 202 49.56 7.09 5.97
C ASP A 202 50.39 6.33 7.02
N ASP A 203 51.08 7.04 7.93
CA ASP A 203 51.85 6.48 9.05
C ASP A 203 51.00 6.11 10.29
N SER A 204 49.69 6.34 10.29
CA SER A 204 48.80 6.14 11.45
C SER A 204 48.34 4.69 11.67
N PHE A 205 49.20 3.71 11.38
CA PHE A 205 48.97 2.29 11.74
C PHE A 205 49.28 2.02 13.22
N SER A 206 48.56 2.68 14.12
CA SER A 206 48.56 2.31 15.54
C SER A 206 47.75 1.03 15.75
N LEU A 207 48.44 -0.11 15.76
CA LEU A 207 47.92 -1.35 16.34
C LEU A 207 47.33 -1.06 17.74
N PRO A 208 46.15 -1.59 18.10
CA PRO A 208 45.61 -1.41 19.44
C PRO A 208 46.60 -1.92 20.50
N THR A 209 46.99 -1.05 21.44
CA THR A 209 47.93 -1.35 22.53
C THR A 209 47.30 -2.27 23.58
N ALA A 210 46.93 -3.47 23.16
CA ALA A 210 46.28 -4.51 23.97
C ALA A 210 46.86 -5.92 23.71
N ILE A 211 48.06 -6.00 23.11
CA ILE A 211 48.96 -7.14 23.31
C ILE A 211 49.95 -6.68 24.38
N ALA A 212 49.79 -7.18 25.60
CA ALA A 212 50.77 -6.96 26.66
C ALA A 212 52.10 -7.62 26.24
N LEU A 213 53.21 -7.00 26.62
CA LEU A 213 54.56 -7.52 26.38
C LEU A 213 54.86 -8.71 27.30
N SER A 214 54.32 -9.87 26.92
CA SER A 214 54.78 -11.20 27.31
C SER A 214 54.58 -12.13 26.10
N ASP A 215 55.50 -13.08 25.92
CA ASP A 215 55.45 -14.14 24.89
C ASP A 215 55.83 -13.75 23.44
N ILE A 216 56.98 -13.09 23.29
CA ILE A 216 57.82 -13.30 22.09
C ILE A 216 58.78 -14.46 22.37
N SER A 217 58.38 -15.71 22.05
CA SER A 217 59.29 -16.84 21.80
C SER A 217 58.55 -18.12 21.37
N SER A 218 58.21 -18.24 20.08
CA SER A 218 58.37 -19.45 19.25
C SER A 218 57.69 -19.24 17.89
N ALA A 219 58.26 -19.81 16.83
CA ALA A 219 57.84 -19.55 15.45
C ALA A 219 56.94 -20.66 14.90
N ALA A 220 55.99 -20.30 14.02
CA ALA A 220 55.93 -20.75 12.61
C ALA A 220 54.54 -20.61 11.96
N THR A 221 54.53 -20.16 10.70
CA THR A 221 53.53 -20.44 9.64
C THR A 221 52.04 -20.19 9.91
N THR A 222 51.51 -19.06 9.39
CA THR A 222 50.22 -18.93 8.67
C THR A 222 50.12 -17.54 8.00
N PRO A 223 49.32 -17.34 6.93
CA PRO A 223 49.27 -16.08 6.17
C PRO A 223 48.47 -14.98 6.91
N PRO A 224 48.65 -13.69 6.54
CA PRO A 224 48.15 -12.58 7.34
C PRO A 224 46.63 -12.41 7.22
N SER A 225 45.93 -12.54 8.35
CA SER A 225 44.54 -12.11 8.49
C SER A 225 44.44 -10.59 8.69
N THR A 226 43.40 -10.00 8.09
CA THR A 226 43.10 -8.56 8.16
C THR A 226 42.81 -8.08 9.59
N PRO A 227 43.09 -6.81 9.93
CA PRO A 227 42.86 -6.27 11.28
C PRO A 227 41.38 -6.28 11.68
N PRO A 228 41.07 -6.29 12.99
CA PRO A 228 39.70 -6.40 13.50
C PRO A 228 38.93 -5.08 13.33
N HIS A 229 38.32 -4.88 12.17
CA HIS A 229 37.27 -3.87 12.00
C HIS A 229 36.02 -4.26 12.80
N ASN A 230 35.40 -3.30 13.51
CA ASN A 230 34.14 -3.48 14.23
C ASN A 230 33.04 -4.07 13.30
N PRO A 231 32.68 -5.37 13.43
CA PRO A 231 31.85 -6.06 12.45
C PRO A 231 30.39 -5.57 12.45
N THR A 232 29.94 -5.01 13.57
CA THR A 232 28.61 -4.41 13.76
C THR A 232 28.34 -3.25 12.80
N SER A 233 29.31 -2.35 12.62
CA SER A 233 29.14 -1.15 11.78
C SER A 233 28.96 -1.45 10.28
N PHE A 234 29.58 -2.54 9.80
CA PHE A 234 29.47 -2.97 8.41
C PHE A 234 28.12 -3.66 8.18
N SER A 235 27.73 -4.55 9.09
CA SER A 235 26.41 -5.21 9.11
C SER A 235 25.24 -4.19 9.16
N GLU A 236 25.30 -3.17 10.02
CA GLU A 236 24.29 -2.09 10.03
C GLU A 236 24.18 -1.37 8.68
N SER A 237 25.32 -1.05 8.05
CA SER A 237 25.37 -0.36 6.75
C SER A 237 24.77 -1.20 5.61
N GLU A 238 25.02 -2.51 5.62
CA GLU A 238 24.43 -3.45 4.68
C GLU A 238 22.93 -3.60 4.90
N ASN A 239 22.49 -3.79 6.15
CA ASN A 239 21.07 -3.88 6.51
C ASN A 239 20.29 -2.62 6.11
N ILE A 240 20.83 -1.42 6.37
CA ILE A 240 20.26 -0.14 5.91
C ILE A 240 20.19 -0.08 4.39
N SER A 241 21.19 -0.62 3.69
CA SER A 241 21.24 -0.63 2.22
C SER A 241 20.21 -1.59 1.61
N GLN A 242 20.04 -2.78 2.20
CA GLN A 242 19.02 -3.75 1.83
C GLN A 242 17.62 -3.20 2.09
N LEU A 243 17.38 -2.62 3.27
CA LEU A 243 16.13 -1.95 3.64
C LEU A 243 15.80 -0.82 2.65
N LEU A 244 16.75 0.07 2.36
CA LEU A 244 16.55 1.15 1.39
C LEU A 244 16.25 0.63 -0.03
N SER A 245 16.84 -0.50 -0.44
CA SER A 245 16.51 -1.15 -1.72
C SER A 245 15.07 -1.65 -1.76
N HIS A 246 14.57 -2.20 -0.64
CA HIS A 246 13.22 -2.70 -0.49
C HIS A 246 12.19 -1.57 -0.49
N ILE A 247 12.42 -0.53 0.32
CA ILE A 247 11.64 0.71 0.36
C ILE A 247 11.50 1.31 -1.05
N LYS A 248 12.61 1.44 -1.79
CA LYS A 248 12.60 1.95 -3.17
C LYS A 248 11.77 1.07 -4.13
N LEU A 249 11.82 -0.25 -3.99
CA LEU A 249 11.02 -1.18 -4.80
C LEU A 249 9.52 -1.01 -4.52
N LEU A 250 9.13 -0.92 -3.25
CA LEU A 250 7.74 -0.73 -2.83
C LEU A 250 7.19 0.62 -3.32
N ILE A 251 7.92 1.72 -3.11
CA ILE A 251 7.52 3.06 -3.59
C ILE A 251 7.36 3.06 -5.11
N ARG A 252 8.37 2.60 -5.87
CA ARG A 252 8.29 2.54 -7.34
C ARG A 252 7.09 1.74 -7.84
N ARG A 253 6.71 0.68 -7.14
CA ARG A 253 5.56 -0.16 -7.49
C ARG A 253 4.23 0.52 -7.13
N ARG A 254 4.14 1.18 -5.97
CA ARG A 254 2.96 1.95 -5.56
C ARG A 254 2.74 3.16 -6.46
N THR A 255 3.78 3.93 -6.79
CA THR A 255 3.67 5.08 -7.69
C THR A 255 3.25 4.67 -9.10
N ALA A 256 3.79 3.57 -9.63
CA ALA A 256 3.32 3.01 -10.91
C ALA A 256 1.85 2.54 -10.85
N ALA A 257 1.41 1.97 -9.72
CA ALA A 257 0.03 1.54 -9.53
C ALA A 257 -0.96 2.72 -9.44
N ILE A 258 -0.58 3.79 -8.75
CA ILE A 258 -1.37 5.04 -8.67
C ILE A 258 -1.41 5.73 -10.04
N ALA A 259 -0.28 5.89 -10.73
CA ALA A 259 -0.27 6.45 -12.08
C ALA A 259 -1.13 5.64 -13.07
N ALA A 260 -1.17 4.30 -12.94
CA ALA A 260 -2.08 3.46 -13.73
C ALA A 260 -3.56 3.63 -13.33
N LEU A 261 -3.87 3.86 -12.05
CA LEU A 261 -5.22 4.18 -11.57
C LEU A 261 -5.70 5.51 -12.17
N ASP A 262 -4.87 6.55 -12.08
CA ASP A 262 -5.16 7.90 -12.57
C ASP A 262 -5.30 7.94 -14.11
N ALA A 263 -4.55 7.08 -14.81
CA ALA A 263 -4.67 6.87 -16.26
C ALA A 263 -5.87 5.98 -16.68
N GLY A 264 -6.69 5.49 -15.74
CA GLY A 264 -7.83 4.62 -16.03
C GLY A 264 -7.47 3.16 -16.38
N LEU A 265 -6.20 2.77 -16.25
CA LEU A 265 -5.69 1.43 -16.55
C LEU A 265 -5.87 0.49 -15.34
N TYR A 266 -7.12 0.25 -14.95
CA TYR A 266 -7.47 -0.43 -13.70
C TYR A 266 -6.90 -1.84 -13.56
N SER A 267 -6.80 -2.61 -14.65
CA SER A 267 -6.21 -3.95 -14.66
C SER A 267 -4.71 -3.93 -14.29
N GLU A 268 -3.96 -2.97 -14.83
CA GLU A 268 -2.55 -2.76 -14.49
C GLU A 268 -2.39 -2.24 -13.05
N ALA A 269 -3.21 -1.29 -12.61
CA ALA A 269 -3.24 -0.86 -11.22
C ALA A 269 -3.45 -2.04 -10.25
N ILE A 270 -4.47 -2.87 -10.50
CA ILE A 270 -4.75 -4.10 -9.73
C ILE A 270 -3.54 -5.04 -9.74
N ARG A 271 -2.88 -5.24 -10.89
CA ARG A 271 -1.69 -6.09 -11.02
C ARG A 271 -0.52 -5.55 -10.20
N HIS A 272 -0.25 -4.25 -10.27
CA HIS A 272 0.84 -3.62 -9.51
C HIS A 272 0.60 -3.68 -8.00
N PHE A 273 -0.61 -3.37 -7.51
CA PHE A 273 -0.95 -3.50 -6.10
C PHE A 273 -0.94 -4.96 -5.61
N SER A 274 -1.42 -5.91 -6.42
CA SER A 274 -1.38 -7.34 -6.06
C SER A 274 0.06 -7.82 -5.91
N LYS A 275 0.98 -7.40 -6.79
CA LYS A 275 2.42 -7.64 -6.63
C LYS A 275 3.09 -6.94 -5.43
N ILE A 276 2.37 -6.10 -4.67
CA ILE A 276 2.81 -5.57 -3.37
C ILE A 276 2.28 -6.49 -2.26
N VAL A 277 0.95 -6.65 -2.17
CA VAL A 277 0.28 -7.35 -1.05
C VAL A 277 0.39 -8.89 -1.11
N ASP A 278 0.70 -9.43 -2.29
CA ASP A 278 1.06 -10.83 -2.53
C ASP A 278 2.58 -11.03 -2.71
N GLY A 279 3.38 -10.05 -2.30
CA GLY A 279 4.84 -10.15 -2.24
C GLY A 279 5.32 -11.15 -1.16
N ARG A 280 6.52 -11.73 -1.38
CA ARG A 280 7.17 -12.62 -0.39
C ARG A 280 7.82 -11.90 0.78
N ARG A 281 8.10 -10.60 0.64
CA ARG A 281 8.66 -9.78 1.73
C ARG A 281 7.50 -9.12 2.49
N PRO A 282 7.48 -9.18 3.82
CA PRO A 282 6.51 -8.45 4.62
C PRO A 282 6.55 -6.95 4.33
N ALA A 283 5.44 -6.27 4.59
CA ALA A 283 5.36 -4.81 4.48
C ALA A 283 4.61 -4.20 5.68
N PRO A 284 4.91 -2.95 6.07
CA PRO A 284 4.27 -2.28 7.20
C PRO A 284 2.74 -2.19 7.12
N GLN A 285 2.07 -2.37 8.25
CA GLN A 285 0.62 -2.27 8.43
C GLN A 285 -0.01 -1.04 7.76
N GLY A 286 0.52 0.16 8.03
CA GLY A 286 -0.01 1.40 7.46
C GLY A 286 0.12 1.46 5.94
N PHE A 287 1.26 1.02 5.40
CA PHE A 287 1.53 0.99 3.96
C PHE A 287 0.66 -0.05 3.23
N LEU A 288 0.43 -1.21 3.85
CA LEU A 288 -0.47 -2.24 3.31
C LEU A 288 -1.93 -1.79 3.31
N ALA A 289 -2.39 -1.09 4.35
CA ALA A 289 -3.75 -0.54 4.41
C ALA A 289 -4.02 0.43 3.25
N GLU A 290 -3.09 1.36 2.97
CA GLU A 290 -3.18 2.23 1.78
C GLU A 290 -3.19 1.43 0.47
N CYS A 291 -2.33 0.42 0.32
CA CYS A 291 -2.27 -0.40 -0.88
C CYS A 291 -3.56 -1.20 -1.13
N TYR A 292 -4.21 -1.71 -0.07
CA TYR A 292 -5.52 -2.34 -0.17
C TYR A 292 -6.61 -1.34 -0.56
N LEU A 293 -6.62 -0.14 0.04
CA LEU A 293 -7.57 0.92 -0.30
C LEU A 293 -7.47 1.35 -1.78
N HIS A 294 -6.26 1.59 -2.28
CA HIS A 294 -6.09 1.96 -3.68
C HIS A 294 -6.37 0.80 -4.65
N ARG A 295 -6.13 -0.46 -4.24
CA ARG A 295 -6.58 -1.62 -5.04
C ARG A 295 -8.11 -1.76 -5.03
N ALA A 296 -8.78 -1.42 -3.93
CA ALA A 296 -10.25 -1.33 -3.89
C ALA A 296 -10.76 -0.25 -4.84
N TYR A 297 -10.14 0.94 -4.93
CA TYR A 297 -10.51 1.94 -5.95
C TYR A 297 -10.38 1.40 -7.38
N ALA A 298 -9.31 0.67 -7.69
CA ALA A 298 -9.16 0.04 -9.00
C ALA A 298 -10.23 -1.03 -9.26
N TYR A 299 -10.57 -1.85 -8.26
CA TYR A 299 -11.66 -2.83 -8.36
C TYR A 299 -13.02 -2.16 -8.56
N LYS A 300 -13.37 -1.14 -7.76
CA LYS A 300 -14.58 -0.31 -7.90
C LYS A 300 -14.71 0.25 -9.32
N ALA A 301 -13.65 0.87 -9.83
CA ALA A 301 -13.65 1.46 -11.17
C ALA A 301 -13.73 0.43 -12.30
N SER A 302 -13.25 -0.81 -12.06
CA SER A 302 -13.44 -1.95 -12.97
C SER A 302 -14.80 -2.66 -12.86
N GLY A 303 -15.71 -2.21 -11.98
CA GLY A 303 -17.01 -2.85 -11.73
C GLY A 303 -16.96 -4.10 -10.85
N ARG A 304 -15.81 -4.41 -10.22
CA ARG A 304 -15.57 -5.60 -9.40
C ARG A 304 -15.91 -5.35 -7.94
N ILE A 305 -17.22 -5.27 -7.65
CA ILE A 305 -17.75 -4.82 -6.35
C ILE A 305 -17.34 -5.75 -5.22
N ALA A 306 -17.49 -7.07 -5.36
CA ALA A 306 -17.14 -8.04 -4.31
C ALA A 306 -15.65 -7.98 -3.90
N GLU A 307 -14.72 -7.92 -4.85
CA GLU A 307 -13.30 -7.75 -4.52
C GLU A 307 -12.99 -6.39 -3.89
N SER A 308 -13.67 -5.33 -4.36
CA SER A 308 -13.52 -4.00 -3.77
C SER A 308 -13.96 -3.98 -2.30
N ILE A 309 -15.12 -4.56 -1.97
CA ILE A 309 -15.59 -4.68 -0.57
C ILE A 309 -14.59 -5.52 0.24
N SER A 310 -14.06 -6.61 -0.33
CA SER A 310 -13.09 -7.45 0.36
C SER A 310 -11.78 -6.75 0.70
N ASP A 311 -11.29 -5.82 -0.12
CA ASP A 311 -10.09 -5.04 0.18
C ASP A 311 -10.38 -3.83 1.08
N CYS A 312 -11.57 -3.22 1.01
CA CYS A 312 -12.04 -2.28 2.04
C CYS A 312 -12.11 -2.96 3.42
N ASN A 313 -12.59 -4.20 3.49
CA ASN A 313 -12.64 -4.99 4.74
C ASN A 313 -11.25 -5.24 5.33
N LYS A 314 -10.23 -5.58 4.51
CA LYS A 314 -8.84 -5.71 4.96
C LYS A 314 -8.27 -4.38 5.43
N THR A 315 -8.56 -3.30 4.71
CA THR A 315 -8.15 -1.94 5.09
C THR A 315 -8.70 -1.58 6.47
N LEU A 316 -9.98 -1.87 6.74
CA LEU A 316 -10.64 -1.59 8.02
C LEU A 316 -10.25 -2.56 9.14
N ALA A 317 -9.77 -3.77 8.81
CA ALA A 317 -9.16 -4.66 9.79
C ALA A 317 -7.80 -4.11 10.26
N LEU A 318 -6.98 -3.60 9.33
CA LEU A 318 -5.66 -2.98 9.58
C LEU A 318 -5.75 -1.57 10.21
N ASP A 319 -6.73 -0.78 9.78
CA ASP A 319 -6.99 0.59 10.22
C ASP A 319 -8.51 0.86 10.34
N PRO A 320 -9.12 0.56 11.50
CA PRO A 320 -10.54 0.81 11.75
C PRO A 320 -10.93 2.30 11.63
N THR A 321 -9.97 3.22 11.73
CA THR A 321 -10.20 4.67 11.67
C THR A 321 -10.15 5.26 10.26
N SER A 322 -9.99 4.41 9.23
CA SER A 322 -9.88 4.84 7.84
C SER A 322 -11.22 5.38 7.29
N ILE A 323 -11.39 6.70 7.41
CA ILE A 323 -12.49 7.48 6.82
C ILE A 323 -12.73 7.10 5.35
N GLN A 324 -11.64 7.00 4.57
CA GLN A 324 -11.72 6.69 3.15
C GLN A 324 -12.21 5.26 2.89
N ALA A 325 -11.78 4.28 3.69
CA ALA A 325 -12.25 2.90 3.51
C ALA A 325 -13.74 2.73 3.88
N LEU A 326 -14.22 3.43 4.92
CA LEU A 326 -15.64 3.46 5.26
C LEU A 326 -16.48 4.12 4.17
N ASP A 327 -16.10 5.32 3.71
CA ASP A 327 -16.84 6.03 2.65
C ASP A 327 -16.86 5.23 1.34
N THR A 328 -15.73 4.58 1.00
CA THR A 328 -15.64 3.70 -0.17
C THR A 328 -16.54 2.48 -0.06
N ARG A 329 -16.55 1.82 1.12
CA ARG A 329 -17.39 0.64 1.37
C ARG A 329 -18.87 1.01 1.42
N ALA A 330 -19.24 2.08 2.11
CA ALA A 330 -20.59 2.62 2.14
C ALA A 330 -21.11 2.94 0.72
N SER A 331 -20.29 3.60 -0.11
CA SER A 331 -20.61 3.89 -1.51
C SER A 331 -20.81 2.61 -2.35
N LEU A 332 -20.02 1.56 -2.12
CA LEU A 332 -20.21 0.26 -2.80
C LEU A 332 -21.51 -0.41 -2.35
N LEU A 333 -21.78 -0.43 -1.04
CA LEU A 333 -23.01 -0.97 -0.45
C LEU A 333 -24.26 -0.21 -0.94
N GLU A 334 -24.15 1.11 -1.12
CA GLU A 334 -25.18 1.96 -1.73
C GLU A 334 -25.44 1.56 -3.19
N THR A 335 -24.39 1.34 -4.00
CA THR A 335 -24.56 0.94 -5.41
C THR A 335 -25.25 -0.42 -5.58
N ILE A 336 -25.00 -1.39 -4.69
CA ILE A 336 -25.73 -2.67 -4.68
C ILE A 336 -27.05 -2.62 -3.89
N ARG A 337 -27.47 -1.44 -3.39
CA ARG A 337 -28.68 -1.25 -2.57
C ARG A 337 -28.72 -2.06 -1.27
N CYS A 338 -27.56 -2.42 -0.71
CA CYS A 338 -27.45 -3.00 0.62
C CYS A 338 -27.55 -1.89 1.68
N LEU A 339 -28.73 -1.29 1.81
CA LEU A 339 -28.97 -0.09 2.61
C LEU A 339 -28.65 -0.25 4.11
N PRO A 340 -28.93 -1.39 4.78
CA PRO A 340 -28.62 -1.56 6.20
C PRO A 340 -27.11 -1.52 6.51
N ASP A 341 -26.30 -2.23 5.72
CA ASP A 341 -24.84 -2.26 5.89
C ASP A 341 -24.21 -0.90 5.52
N CYS A 342 -24.75 -0.24 4.48
CA CYS A 342 -24.39 1.12 4.10
C CYS A 342 -24.65 2.14 5.23
N LEU A 343 -25.81 2.05 5.88
CA LEU A 343 -26.16 2.87 7.05
C LEU A 343 -25.20 2.65 8.23
N HIS A 344 -24.80 1.39 8.47
CA HIS A 344 -23.85 1.07 9.53
C HIS A 344 -22.48 1.76 9.31
N ASP A 345 -21.96 1.72 8.08
CA ASP A 345 -20.71 2.39 7.72
C ASP A 345 -20.82 3.92 7.85
N PHE A 346 -21.94 4.50 7.44
CA PHE A 346 -22.15 5.96 7.56
C PHE A 346 -22.34 6.41 9.02
N GLU A 347 -23.02 5.65 9.87
CA GLU A 347 -23.09 5.97 11.31
C GLU A 347 -21.73 5.82 11.99
N HIS A 348 -20.91 4.82 11.61
CA HIS A 348 -19.54 4.71 12.11
C HIS A 348 -18.67 5.90 11.64
N LEU A 349 -18.78 6.31 10.38
CA LEU A 349 -18.11 7.51 9.85
C LEU A 349 -18.55 8.79 10.59
N LYS A 350 -19.83 8.90 10.95
CA LYS A 350 -20.37 10.01 11.76
C LYS A 350 -19.78 10.03 13.16
N LEU A 351 -19.63 8.87 13.81
CA LEU A 351 -18.96 8.77 15.11
C LEU A 351 -17.49 9.21 15.03
N LEU A 352 -16.76 8.82 13.97
CA LEU A 352 -15.39 9.28 13.74
C LEU A 352 -15.31 10.80 13.57
N TYR A 353 -16.17 11.40 12.73
CA TYR A 353 -16.20 12.87 12.57
C TYR A 353 -16.55 13.59 13.88
N ASN A 354 -17.48 13.06 14.68
CA ASN A 354 -17.82 13.61 15.99
C ASN A 354 -16.64 13.55 16.99
N SER A 355 -15.88 12.44 17.03
CA SER A 355 -14.65 12.34 17.82
C SER A 355 -13.63 13.38 17.37
N ILE A 356 -13.38 13.53 16.07
CA ILE A 356 -12.41 14.51 15.56
C ILE A 356 -12.76 15.94 15.97
N LEU A 357 -14.05 16.32 15.89
CA LEU A 357 -14.50 17.66 16.28
C LEU A 357 -14.40 17.88 17.80
N ARG A 358 -14.69 16.85 18.61
CA ARG A 358 -14.55 16.88 20.07
C ARG A 358 -13.09 17.01 20.49
N ASP A 359 -12.23 16.14 19.97
CA ASP A 359 -10.85 15.98 20.40
C ASP A 359 -9.89 16.96 19.70
N ARG A 360 -10.40 17.69 18.68
CA ARG A 360 -9.67 18.64 17.81
C ARG A 360 -8.42 18.05 17.16
N LYS A 361 -8.37 16.73 17.01
CA LYS A 361 -7.26 15.94 16.49
C LYS A 361 -7.79 14.91 15.51
N LEU A 362 -7.04 14.65 14.44
CA LEU A 362 -7.38 13.63 13.45
C LEU A 362 -7.06 12.22 13.99
N PRO A 363 -7.74 11.15 13.54
CA PRO A 363 -7.60 9.83 14.16
C PRO A 363 -6.27 9.16 13.81
N GLY A 364 -5.56 8.69 14.83
CA GLY A 364 -4.22 8.10 14.71
C GLY A 364 -3.09 9.09 14.99
N PRO A 365 -1.82 8.69 14.79
CA PRO A 365 -0.66 9.52 15.13
C PRO A 365 -0.56 10.82 14.32
N ALA A 366 0.06 11.85 14.88
CA ALA A 366 0.14 13.19 14.27
C ALA A 366 0.87 13.23 12.92
N TRP A 367 1.76 12.27 12.64
CA TRP A 367 2.46 12.10 11.36
C TRP A 367 1.70 11.29 10.31
N LYS A 368 0.55 10.68 10.65
CA LYS A 368 -0.26 9.92 9.70
C LYS A 368 -0.85 10.91 8.68
N ARG A 369 -0.73 10.63 7.38
CA ARG A 369 -1.31 11.50 6.35
C ARG A 369 -2.82 11.32 6.32
N HIS A 370 -3.57 12.39 6.60
CA HIS A 370 -5.02 12.41 6.45
C HIS A 370 -5.42 13.16 5.18
N ASN A 371 -6.16 12.49 4.31
CA ASN A 371 -6.69 13.08 3.07
C ASN A 371 -7.94 13.99 3.29
N VAL A 372 -8.24 14.34 4.55
CA VAL A 372 -9.36 15.22 4.92
C VAL A 372 -8.83 16.35 5.80
N ARG A 373 -8.98 17.60 5.34
CA ARG A 373 -8.62 18.78 6.13
C ARG A 373 -9.64 19.02 7.23
N TYR A 374 -9.20 19.37 8.43
CA TYR A 374 -10.09 19.61 9.59
C TYR A 374 -11.23 20.61 9.28
N ARG A 375 -10.94 21.66 8.51
CA ARG A 375 -11.90 22.70 8.09
C ARG A 375 -13.10 22.14 7.29
N GLU A 376 -12.94 21.01 6.60
CA GLU A 376 -13.99 20.38 5.79
C GLU A 376 -14.93 19.48 6.61
N ILE A 377 -14.53 19.09 7.82
CA ILE A 377 -15.22 18.07 8.63
C ILE A 377 -16.65 18.49 9.01
N PRO A 378 -16.94 19.73 9.47
CA PRO A 378 -18.31 20.14 9.77
C PRO A 378 -19.24 20.05 8.55
N GLY A 379 -18.76 20.44 7.36
CA GLY A 379 -19.52 20.33 6.11
C GLY A 379 -19.78 18.88 5.70
N LYS A 380 -18.74 18.03 5.77
CA LYS A 380 -18.86 16.58 5.50
C LYS A 380 -19.81 15.90 6.50
N LEU A 381 -19.77 16.26 7.77
CA LEU A 381 -20.67 15.74 8.82
C LEU A 381 -22.13 16.17 8.59
N CYS A 382 -22.37 17.40 8.15
CA CYS A 382 -23.71 17.88 7.78
C CYS A 382 -24.28 17.06 6.61
N ALA A 383 -23.54 16.96 5.50
CA ALA A 383 -23.93 16.18 4.33
C ALA A 383 -24.07 14.67 4.61
N LEU A 384 -23.27 14.13 5.53
CA LEU A 384 -23.39 12.75 6.00
C LEU A 384 -24.68 12.55 6.83
N THR A 385 -25.02 13.51 7.69
CA THR A 385 -26.22 13.43 8.53
C THR A 385 -27.50 13.49 7.70
N THR A 386 -27.54 14.32 6.64
CA THR A 386 -28.68 14.34 5.70
C THR A 386 -28.79 13.04 4.91
N LYS A 387 -27.67 12.48 4.41
CA LYS A 387 -27.64 11.16 3.76
C LYS A 387 -28.15 10.04 4.67
N ILE A 388 -27.69 9.99 5.92
CA ILE A 388 -28.15 9.00 6.91
C ILE A 388 -29.66 9.11 7.12
N GLN A 389 -30.21 10.32 7.21
CA GLN A 389 -31.65 10.50 7.39
C GLN A 389 -32.45 10.03 6.17
N GLN A 390 -31.99 10.33 4.95
CA GLN A 390 -32.59 9.85 3.69
C GLN A 390 -32.56 8.31 3.60
N LEU A 391 -31.42 7.70 3.93
CA LEU A 391 -31.28 6.24 3.93
C LEU A 391 -32.16 5.57 5.01
N LYS A 392 -32.30 6.18 6.19
CA LYS A 392 -33.24 5.70 7.23
C LYS A 392 -34.69 5.75 6.76
N GLN A 393 -35.09 6.81 6.06
CA GLN A 393 -36.43 6.91 5.46
C GLN A 393 -36.66 5.82 4.40
N ARG A 394 -35.69 5.55 3.52
CA ARG A 394 -35.76 4.48 2.51
C ARG A 394 -35.79 3.07 3.10
N VAL A 395 -35.09 2.86 4.21
CA VAL A 395 -35.16 1.60 4.98
C VAL A 395 -36.53 1.46 5.66
N ALA A 396 -37.09 2.53 6.22
CA ALA A 396 -38.42 2.55 6.82
C ALA A 396 -39.55 2.36 5.78
N SER A 397 -39.37 2.79 4.53
CA SER A 397 -40.32 2.53 3.43
C SER A 397 -40.21 1.12 2.82
N GLY A 398 -39.38 0.23 3.40
CA GLY A 398 -39.31 -1.17 3.01
C GLY A 398 -38.37 -1.52 1.86
N GLU A 399 -37.48 -0.61 1.41
CA GLU A 399 -36.54 -0.88 0.31
C GLU A 399 -35.43 -1.92 0.64
N THR A 400 -35.45 -2.52 1.84
CA THR A 400 -34.40 -3.40 2.37
C THR A 400 -34.19 -4.70 1.62
N GLY A 401 -35.22 -5.19 0.90
CA GLY A 401 -35.15 -6.46 0.15
C GLY A 401 -34.53 -6.35 -1.26
N ASN A 402 -34.37 -5.15 -1.80
CA ASN A 402 -34.05 -4.94 -3.22
C ASN A 402 -32.54 -4.75 -3.50
N VAL A 403 -31.73 -5.71 -3.06
CA VAL A 403 -30.27 -5.73 -3.26
C VAL A 403 -29.95 -6.17 -4.70
N ASP A 404 -29.12 -5.41 -5.43
CA ASP A 404 -28.69 -5.79 -6.79
C ASP A 404 -27.55 -6.83 -6.72
N TYR A 405 -27.95 -8.09 -6.59
CA TYR A 405 -27.05 -9.23 -6.54
C TYR A 405 -26.31 -9.49 -7.86
N HIS A 406 -26.86 -9.07 -9.00
CA HIS A 406 -26.16 -9.16 -10.28
C HIS A 406 -24.93 -8.22 -10.28
N ALA A 407 -25.10 -6.98 -9.82
CA ALA A 407 -24.01 -6.03 -9.65
C ALA A 407 -22.96 -6.51 -8.62
N LEU A 408 -23.38 -7.11 -7.51
CA LEU A 408 -22.47 -7.67 -6.51
C LEU A 408 -21.59 -8.80 -7.07
N ILE A 409 -22.18 -9.74 -7.82
CA ILE A 409 -21.48 -10.91 -8.39
C ILE A 409 -20.70 -10.51 -9.66
N GLY A 410 -21.05 -9.39 -10.30
CA GLY A 410 -20.44 -8.92 -11.55
C GLY A 410 -21.04 -9.54 -12.82
N LEU A 411 -22.31 -9.94 -12.76
CA LEU A 411 -23.06 -10.56 -13.86
C LEU A 411 -24.05 -9.59 -14.50
N ARG A 412 -24.44 -9.87 -15.75
CA ARG A 412 -25.56 -9.19 -16.40
C ARG A 412 -26.89 -9.78 -15.94
N ARG A 413 -27.98 -9.03 -16.07
CA ARG A 413 -29.35 -9.54 -15.89
C ARG A 413 -29.68 -10.50 -17.04
N GLY A 414 -30.41 -11.58 -16.76
CA GLY A 414 -30.60 -12.69 -17.72
C GLY A 414 -29.33 -13.51 -17.99
N CYS A 415 -28.40 -13.60 -17.03
CA CYS A 415 -27.23 -14.48 -17.12
C CYS A 415 -27.63 -15.95 -17.09
N SER A 416 -26.89 -16.80 -17.80
CA SER A 416 -27.17 -18.23 -17.80
C SER A 416 -26.81 -18.90 -16.47
N ARG A 417 -27.50 -19.99 -16.13
CA ARG A 417 -27.25 -20.78 -14.92
C ARG A 417 -25.77 -21.18 -14.76
N SER A 418 -25.13 -21.62 -15.84
CA SER A 418 -23.72 -22.04 -15.80
C SER A 418 -22.73 -20.87 -15.68
N GLU A 419 -23.10 -19.65 -16.06
CA GLU A 419 -22.31 -18.44 -15.75
C GLU A 419 -22.42 -18.10 -14.27
N LEU A 420 -23.62 -18.16 -13.69
CA LEU A 420 -23.85 -17.93 -12.26
C LEU A 420 -23.07 -18.93 -11.39
N GLU A 421 -23.19 -20.23 -11.68
CA GLU A 421 -22.50 -21.30 -10.93
C GLU A 421 -20.97 -21.12 -10.97
N ARG A 422 -20.38 -20.80 -12.13
CA ARG A 422 -18.94 -20.53 -12.27
C ARG A 422 -18.49 -19.26 -11.52
N ALA A 423 -19.25 -18.17 -11.65
CA ALA A 423 -18.93 -16.91 -10.97
C ALA A 423 -19.01 -17.06 -9.43
N HIS A 424 -20.06 -17.72 -8.94
CA HIS A 424 -20.24 -18.00 -7.52
C HIS A 424 -19.11 -18.88 -6.97
N LEU A 425 -18.74 -19.97 -7.67
CA LEU A 425 -17.64 -20.84 -7.26
C LEU A 425 -16.33 -20.05 -7.14
N LEU A 426 -15.99 -19.21 -8.13
CA LEU A 426 -14.79 -18.37 -8.10
C LEU A 426 -14.79 -17.38 -6.91
N LEU A 427 -15.90 -16.69 -6.67
CA LEU A 427 -16.02 -15.74 -5.56
C LEU A 427 -15.95 -16.45 -4.21
N CYS A 428 -16.63 -17.58 -4.04
CA CYS A 428 -16.57 -18.39 -2.82
C CYS A 428 -15.15 -18.92 -2.57
N LEU A 429 -14.43 -19.40 -3.60
CA LEU A 429 -13.03 -19.84 -3.45
C LEU A 429 -12.06 -18.71 -3.09
N ARG A 430 -12.34 -17.47 -3.53
CA ARG A 430 -11.54 -16.27 -3.23
C ARG A 430 -11.83 -15.68 -1.84
N HIS A 431 -13.10 -15.58 -1.47
CA HIS A 431 -13.58 -14.88 -0.27
C HIS A 431 -13.98 -15.83 0.88
N LYS A 432 -13.45 -17.05 0.89
CA LYS A 432 -13.52 -17.97 2.03
C LYS A 432 -13.08 -17.28 3.33
N PRO A 433 -13.86 -17.34 4.43
CA PRO A 433 -13.52 -16.65 5.67
C PRO A 433 -12.22 -17.18 6.31
N GLU A 434 -11.85 -18.44 6.07
CA GLU A 434 -10.59 -19.02 6.55
C GLU A 434 -9.37 -18.37 5.88
N LYS A 435 -9.50 -17.94 4.61
CA LYS A 435 -8.43 -17.24 3.88
C LYS A 435 -8.30 -15.76 4.26
N ALA A 436 -9.26 -15.23 5.04
CA ALA A 436 -9.30 -13.82 5.38
C ALA A 436 -8.10 -13.39 6.24
N THR A 437 -7.49 -14.29 7.01
CA THR A 437 -6.32 -13.98 7.85
C THR A 437 -4.97 -14.06 7.13
N ASN A 438 -4.90 -14.64 5.93
CA ASN A 438 -3.62 -14.93 5.23
C ASN A 438 -2.80 -13.69 4.83
N PHE A 439 -3.35 -12.48 4.96
CA PHE A 439 -2.58 -11.24 4.77
C PHE A 439 -1.83 -10.80 6.03
N VAL A 440 -2.25 -11.26 7.21
CA VAL A 440 -1.65 -10.91 8.51
C VAL A 440 -0.21 -11.42 8.56
N ASP A 441 0.06 -12.63 8.06
CA ASP A 441 1.40 -13.24 7.98
C ASP A 441 2.39 -12.46 7.09
N ARG A 442 1.89 -11.52 6.26
CA ARG A 442 2.67 -10.67 5.35
C ARG A 442 2.76 -9.22 5.82
N CYS A 443 2.18 -8.92 6.98
CA CYS A 443 2.07 -7.58 7.53
C CYS A 443 3.04 -7.41 8.70
N GLU A 444 3.91 -6.41 8.63
CA GLU A 444 4.72 -6.00 9.78
C GLU A 444 3.86 -5.10 10.67
N PHE A 445 3.57 -5.60 11.88
CA PHE A 445 2.83 -4.86 12.91
C PHE A 445 3.80 -4.15 13.85
N ALA A 446 3.44 -2.93 14.25
CA ALA A 446 4.21 -2.18 15.24
C ALA A 446 4.04 -2.76 16.66
N ASP A 447 2.84 -3.21 17.01
CA ASP A 447 2.51 -3.82 18.30
C ASP A 447 1.96 -5.25 18.11
N GLU A 448 2.46 -6.21 18.87
CA GLU A 448 1.97 -7.60 18.78
C GLU A 448 0.55 -7.77 19.35
N ARG A 449 0.12 -6.87 20.26
CA ARG A 449 -1.21 -6.87 20.89
C ARG A 449 -2.37 -6.63 19.91
N ASP A 450 -2.09 -6.04 18.75
CA ASP A 450 -3.14 -5.76 17.75
C ASP A 450 -3.47 -6.99 16.88
N LEU A 451 -2.59 -7.98 16.79
CA LEU A 451 -2.64 -9.10 15.84
C LEU A 451 -3.97 -9.86 15.85
N ASP A 452 -4.41 -10.31 17.02
CA ASP A 452 -5.63 -11.13 17.10
C ASP A 452 -6.89 -10.29 16.89
N SER A 453 -6.89 -9.03 17.34
CA SER A 453 -7.98 -8.08 17.04
C SER A 453 -8.13 -7.84 15.53
N VAL A 454 -7.02 -7.80 14.79
CA VAL A 454 -7.00 -7.63 13.32
C VAL A 454 -7.50 -8.92 12.64
N LYS A 455 -7.05 -10.10 13.09
CA LYS A 455 -7.52 -11.40 12.58
C LYS A 455 -9.04 -11.55 12.77
N ASP A 456 -9.58 -11.19 13.92
CA ASP A 456 -11.01 -11.38 14.19
C ASP A 456 -11.88 -10.37 13.45
N ARG A 457 -11.47 -9.09 13.34
CA ARG A 457 -12.11 -8.12 12.43
C ARG A 457 -12.10 -8.60 10.98
N ALA A 458 -10.99 -9.18 10.50
CA ALA A 458 -10.88 -9.73 9.15
C ALA A 458 -11.81 -10.94 8.94
N LYS A 459 -11.84 -11.90 9.87
CA LYS A 459 -12.76 -13.07 9.80
C LYS A 459 -14.22 -12.64 9.80
N MET A 460 -14.63 -11.77 10.72
CA MET A 460 -16.02 -11.30 10.83
C MET A 460 -16.48 -10.58 9.56
N SER A 461 -15.68 -9.62 9.07
CA SER A 461 -16.01 -8.86 7.86
C SER A 461 -16.00 -9.72 6.58
N ALA A 462 -15.11 -10.71 6.48
CA ALA A 462 -15.13 -11.69 5.40
C ALA A 462 -16.35 -12.61 5.47
N LEU A 463 -16.76 -13.06 6.67
CA LEU A 463 -17.95 -13.88 6.87
C LEU A 463 -19.23 -13.16 6.46
N LEU A 464 -19.34 -11.85 6.73
CA LEU A 464 -20.47 -11.02 6.27
C LEU A 464 -20.53 -10.95 4.74
N LEU A 465 -19.40 -10.66 4.08
CA LEU A 465 -19.32 -10.65 2.61
C LEU A 465 -19.65 -12.04 2.01
N TYR A 466 -19.13 -13.12 2.60
CA TYR A 466 -19.39 -14.49 2.17
C TYR A 466 -20.89 -14.85 2.26
N ARG A 467 -21.55 -14.50 3.37
CA ARG A 467 -23.00 -14.68 3.54
C ARG A 467 -23.80 -13.84 2.53
N LEU A 468 -23.37 -12.62 2.23
CA LEU A 468 -24.01 -11.76 1.24
C LEU A 468 -23.91 -12.37 -0.17
N LEU A 469 -22.75 -12.94 -0.54
CA LEU A 469 -22.53 -13.66 -1.80
C LEU A 469 -23.38 -14.94 -1.90
N GLN A 470 -23.54 -15.69 -0.80
CA GLN A 470 -24.42 -16.86 -0.74
C GLN A 470 -25.90 -16.48 -0.94
N LYS A 471 -26.38 -15.44 -0.25
CA LYS A 471 -27.74 -14.89 -0.45
C LYS A 471 -27.97 -14.45 -1.89
N GLY A 472 -26.99 -13.76 -2.48
CA GLY A 472 -27.07 -13.30 -3.86
C GLY A 472 -27.12 -14.45 -4.87
N TYR A 473 -26.32 -15.49 -4.67
CA TYR A 473 -26.41 -16.70 -5.50
C TYR A 473 -27.78 -17.36 -5.42
N ALA A 474 -28.31 -17.58 -4.22
CA ALA A 474 -29.64 -18.20 -4.04
C ALA A 474 -30.75 -17.35 -4.68
N SER A 475 -30.71 -16.03 -4.52
CA SER A 475 -31.68 -15.10 -5.11
C SER A 475 -31.62 -15.11 -6.64
N VAL A 476 -30.42 -14.97 -7.24
CA VAL A 476 -30.27 -14.93 -8.70
C VAL A 476 -30.57 -16.30 -9.31
N MET A 477 -30.24 -17.40 -8.62
CA MET A 477 -30.61 -18.74 -9.05
C MET A 477 -32.13 -18.93 -9.08
N SER A 478 -32.86 -18.43 -8.07
CA SER A 478 -34.34 -18.43 -8.10
C SER A 478 -34.86 -17.69 -9.33
N THR A 479 -34.41 -16.46 -9.58
CA THR A 479 -34.88 -15.68 -10.72
C THR A 479 -34.60 -16.36 -12.06
N ILE A 480 -33.46 -17.02 -12.23
CA ILE A 480 -33.15 -17.80 -13.45
C ILE A 480 -34.10 -19.00 -13.57
N MET A 481 -34.37 -19.73 -12.49
CA MET A 481 -35.29 -20.87 -12.50
C MET A 481 -36.73 -20.44 -12.82
N ASP A 482 -37.16 -19.29 -12.29
CA ASP A 482 -38.46 -18.69 -12.55
C ASP A 482 -38.58 -18.24 -14.03
N GLU A 483 -37.56 -17.54 -14.56
CA GLU A 483 -37.46 -17.16 -15.98
C GLU A 483 -37.47 -18.39 -16.92
N GLU A 484 -36.68 -19.44 -16.61
CA GLU A 484 -36.70 -20.70 -17.35
C GLU A 484 -38.08 -21.38 -17.32
N SER A 485 -38.78 -21.33 -16.17
CA SER A 485 -40.11 -21.92 -16.04
C SER A 485 -41.16 -21.18 -16.87
N ALA A 486 -41.13 -19.84 -16.85
CA ALA A 486 -42.00 -18.98 -17.64
C ALA A 486 -41.74 -19.17 -19.13
N GLU A 487 -40.49 -19.29 -19.55
CA GLU A 487 -40.12 -19.53 -20.95
C GLU A 487 -40.54 -20.93 -21.43
N ARG A 488 -40.45 -21.96 -20.57
CA ARG A 488 -41.04 -23.29 -20.85
C ARG A 488 -42.56 -23.23 -20.97
N GLN A 489 -43.24 -22.43 -20.16
CA GLN A 489 -44.70 -22.24 -20.26
C GLN A 489 -45.08 -21.50 -21.55
N ARG A 490 -44.37 -20.43 -21.93
CA ARG A 490 -44.57 -19.74 -23.22
C ARG A 490 -44.40 -20.67 -24.41
N LYS A 491 -43.35 -21.50 -24.42
CA LYS A 491 -43.11 -22.49 -25.49
C LYS A 491 -44.21 -23.54 -25.57
N LYS A 492 -44.72 -24.01 -24.42
CA LYS A 492 -45.89 -24.91 -24.38
C LYS A 492 -47.16 -24.23 -24.91
N ALA A 493 -47.41 -22.97 -24.56
CA ALA A 493 -48.56 -22.21 -25.05
C ALA A 493 -48.46 -21.93 -26.56
N ALA A 494 -47.27 -21.59 -27.07
CA ALA A 494 -47.02 -21.42 -28.50
C ALA A 494 -47.23 -22.72 -29.28
N ALA A 495 -46.65 -23.84 -28.81
CA ALA A 495 -46.86 -25.15 -29.42
C ALA A 495 -48.34 -25.61 -29.37
N ALA A 496 -49.09 -25.26 -28.32
CA ALA A 496 -50.52 -25.53 -28.25
C ALA A 496 -51.33 -24.68 -29.24
N LEU A 497 -50.95 -23.41 -29.46
CA LEU A 497 -51.55 -22.55 -30.47
C LEU A 497 -51.24 -23.03 -31.89
N GLU A 498 -49.99 -23.43 -32.17
CA GLU A 498 -49.60 -24.03 -33.46
C GLU A 498 -50.34 -25.35 -33.72
N ALA A 499 -50.47 -26.22 -32.71
CA ALA A 499 -51.25 -27.46 -32.81
C ALA A 499 -52.75 -27.20 -33.05
N ALA A 500 -53.32 -26.18 -32.40
CA ALA A 500 -54.70 -25.78 -32.63
C ALA A 500 -54.92 -25.21 -34.05
N GLN A 501 -53.99 -24.38 -34.55
CA GLN A 501 -54.03 -23.85 -35.92
C GLN A 501 -53.87 -24.98 -36.95
N ALA A 502 -52.97 -25.94 -36.72
CA ALA A 502 -52.81 -27.11 -37.57
C ALA A 502 -54.09 -27.98 -37.59
N ALA A 503 -54.74 -28.18 -36.44
CA ALA A 503 -56.01 -28.91 -36.36
C ALA A 503 -57.14 -28.20 -37.13
N ILE A 504 -57.24 -26.88 -37.04
CA ILE A 504 -58.20 -26.07 -37.82
C ILE A 504 -57.92 -26.18 -39.32
N HIS A 505 -56.66 -26.13 -39.73
CA HIS A 505 -56.27 -26.29 -41.14
C HIS A 505 -56.60 -27.69 -41.68
N VAL A 506 -56.40 -28.75 -40.89
CA VAL A 506 -56.79 -30.12 -41.25
C VAL A 506 -58.32 -30.28 -41.35
N GLN A 507 -59.10 -29.65 -40.47
CA GLN A 507 -60.56 -29.63 -40.60
C GLN A 507 -61.02 -28.86 -41.85
N GLN A 508 -60.38 -27.73 -42.20
CA GLN A 508 -60.71 -27.01 -43.42
C GLN A 508 -60.39 -27.81 -44.69
N THR A 509 -59.25 -28.51 -44.76
CA THR A 509 -58.95 -29.36 -45.93
C THR A 509 -59.85 -30.60 -46.00
N GLN A 510 -60.26 -31.19 -44.88
CA GLN A 510 -61.28 -32.26 -44.89
C GLN A 510 -62.65 -31.75 -45.35
N TYR A 511 -63.07 -30.55 -44.93
CA TYR A 511 -64.36 -29.96 -45.32
C TYR A 511 -64.39 -29.50 -46.79
N CYS A 512 -63.24 -29.13 -47.37
CA CYS A 512 -63.11 -28.89 -48.81
C CYS A 512 -63.14 -30.19 -49.64
N ASN A 513 -62.64 -31.31 -49.10
CA ASN A 513 -62.65 -32.60 -49.80
C ASN A 513 -63.99 -33.35 -49.72
N SER A 514 -64.87 -33.03 -48.77
CA SER A 514 -66.20 -33.67 -48.64
C SER A 514 -67.29 -33.05 -49.54
N LYS A 515 -66.92 -32.27 -50.56
CA LYS A 515 -67.87 -31.50 -51.38
C LYS A 515 -67.63 -31.61 -52.90
N LEU A 516 -67.19 -32.78 -53.36
CA LEU A 516 -67.14 -33.15 -54.78
C LEU A 516 -67.60 -34.61 -54.96
N GLU A 517 -68.72 -34.80 -55.65
CA GLU A 517 -69.19 -36.08 -56.24
C GLU A 517 -69.35 -35.85 -57.77
N PRO A 518 -69.35 -36.92 -58.61
CA PRO A 518 -68.78 -36.85 -59.95
C PRO A 518 -69.79 -36.76 -61.11
N GLU A 519 -69.33 -36.25 -62.26
CA GLU A 519 -69.91 -36.58 -63.57
C GLU A 519 -68.82 -36.95 -64.60
N THR A 520 -69.22 -37.68 -65.64
CA THR A 520 -68.35 -38.62 -66.37
C THR A 520 -68.15 -38.34 -67.85
N SER A 521 -66.88 -38.14 -68.26
CA SER A 521 -66.27 -38.63 -69.53
C SER A 521 -66.73 -38.00 -70.88
N PRO A 522 -66.11 -38.31 -72.06
CA PRO A 522 -64.82 -38.97 -72.36
C PRO A 522 -63.93 -38.26 -73.44
N THR A 523 -62.83 -38.92 -73.86
CA THR A 523 -61.97 -38.70 -75.07
C THR A 523 -61.00 -37.50 -75.09
N SER A 524 -59.78 -37.57 -75.67
CA SER A 524 -58.96 -38.68 -76.22
C SER A 524 -57.45 -38.31 -76.26
N SER A 525 -56.58 -39.33 -76.39
CA SER A 525 -55.17 -39.37 -76.89
C SER A 525 -54.44 -38.04 -77.22
N THR A 526 -53.14 -37.85 -76.92
CA THR A 526 -52.03 -38.77 -77.26
C THR A 526 -50.73 -38.43 -76.51
N ASN A 527 -49.94 -39.45 -76.14
CA ASN A 527 -48.52 -39.37 -75.73
C ASN A 527 -47.59 -39.44 -76.99
N PRO A 528 -46.23 -39.43 -76.96
CA PRO A 528 -45.31 -39.55 -75.81
C PRO A 528 -44.02 -38.66 -75.83
N SER A 529 -43.22 -38.86 -74.76
CA SER A 529 -41.74 -38.89 -74.76
C SER A 529 -40.92 -37.59 -74.67
N GLY A 530 -39.94 -37.60 -73.75
CA GLY A 530 -38.92 -36.57 -73.54
C GLY A 530 -38.23 -36.78 -72.19
N CYS A 531 -36.98 -37.28 -72.18
CA CYS A 531 -36.35 -37.84 -70.98
C CYS A 531 -35.28 -36.93 -70.33
N ASN A 532 -35.05 -37.13 -69.03
CA ASN A 532 -33.81 -36.87 -68.27
C ASN A 532 -33.31 -35.44 -67.95
N ASN A 533 -33.54 -35.03 -66.69
CA ASN A 533 -32.52 -35.01 -65.61
C ASN A 533 -31.19 -34.22 -65.79
N ARG A 534 -31.04 -33.08 -65.07
CA ARG A 534 -29.86 -32.74 -64.20
C ARG A 534 -29.87 -31.30 -63.64
N GLY A 535 -29.46 -31.12 -62.37
CA GLY A 535 -28.48 -30.07 -62.01
C GLY A 535 -28.89 -28.83 -61.17
N ASN A 536 -28.65 -28.92 -59.85
CA ASN A 536 -28.13 -27.88 -58.93
C ASN A 536 -28.79 -26.50 -58.68
N ARG A 537 -29.13 -26.32 -57.39
CA ARG A 537 -29.05 -25.12 -56.50
C ARG A 537 -28.28 -23.86 -56.96
N SER A 538 -28.91 -22.71 -56.73
CA SER A 538 -28.40 -21.55 -55.96
C SER A 538 -29.59 -20.66 -55.53
N GLU A 539 -29.88 -20.49 -54.24
CA GLU A 539 -29.46 -19.35 -53.40
C GLU A 539 -29.61 -17.95 -54.02
N SER A 540 -30.59 -17.19 -53.55
CA SER A 540 -30.63 -15.72 -53.69
C SER A 540 -30.64 -15.06 -52.31
N LYS A 541 -29.85 -13.98 -52.16
CA LYS A 541 -29.78 -13.14 -50.96
C LYS A 541 -30.49 -11.82 -51.24
N THR A 542 -31.24 -11.30 -50.27
CA THR A 542 -31.56 -9.87 -50.18
C THR A 542 -31.28 -9.37 -48.77
N ASN A 543 -30.52 -8.27 -48.68
CA ASN A 543 -30.11 -7.68 -47.40
C ASN A 543 -31.21 -6.76 -46.86
N ALA A 544 -31.37 -6.73 -45.53
CA ALA A 544 -32.02 -5.63 -44.82
C ALA A 544 -31.04 -5.06 -43.78
N VAL A 545 -30.82 -3.75 -43.82
CA VAL A 545 -29.88 -3.03 -42.97
C VAL A 545 -30.55 -2.73 -41.62
N SER A 546 -29.85 -2.97 -40.50
CA SER A 546 -30.24 -2.47 -39.19
C SER A 546 -29.14 -1.59 -38.59
N SER A 547 -29.57 -0.57 -37.85
CA SER A 547 -28.76 0.56 -37.39
C SER A 547 -27.92 0.24 -36.15
N ASN A 548 -26.68 0.73 -36.13
CA ASN A 548 -25.79 0.62 -34.98
C ASN A 548 -26.37 1.32 -33.74
N THR A 549 -26.53 0.57 -32.65
CA THR A 549 -26.61 1.10 -31.28
C THR A 549 -25.47 0.51 -30.46
N ASN A 550 -24.75 1.35 -29.72
CA ASN A 550 -23.47 0.98 -29.09
C ASN A 550 -23.66 0.02 -27.91
N VAL A 551 -23.42 -1.27 -28.14
CA VAL A 551 -23.43 -2.30 -27.09
C VAL A 551 -22.10 -2.32 -26.34
N PHE A 552 -22.11 -1.92 -25.07
CA PHE A 552 -21.00 -2.19 -24.15
C PHE A 552 -20.88 -3.69 -23.88
N GLN A 553 -19.92 -4.34 -24.54
CA GLN A 553 -19.63 -5.75 -24.34
C GLN A 553 -18.87 -5.96 -23.02
N GLY A 554 -19.40 -6.82 -22.15
CA GLY A 554 -18.87 -7.05 -20.80
C GLY A 554 -17.43 -7.56 -20.81
N VAL A 555 -16.59 -6.99 -19.93
CA VAL A 555 -15.13 -7.18 -19.88
C VAL A 555 -14.72 -8.67 -19.80
N PHE A 556 -15.51 -9.50 -19.11
CA PHE A 556 -15.24 -10.93 -18.95
C PHE A 556 -15.12 -11.73 -20.27
N CYS A 557 -15.88 -11.36 -21.30
CA CYS A 557 -15.79 -12.03 -22.61
C CYS A 557 -14.53 -11.63 -23.40
N ARG A 558 -13.93 -10.47 -23.07
CA ARG A 558 -12.82 -9.88 -23.81
C ARG A 558 -11.48 -10.57 -23.51
N ASP A 559 -11.30 -11.03 -22.27
CA ASP A 559 -10.07 -11.71 -21.84
C ASP A 559 -9.97 -13.15 -22.38
N LEU A 560 -11.09 -13.88 -22.45
CA LEU A 560 -11.12 -15.21 -23.11
C LEU A 560 -10.83 -15.12 -24.61
N ALA A 561 -11.37 -14.11 -25.30
CA ALA A 561 -11.05 -13.84 -26.70
C ALA A 561 -9.57 -13.42 -26.90
N ALA A 562 -9.00 -12.66 -25.95
CA ALA A 562 -7.59 -12.27 -26.00
C ALA A 562 -6.64 -13.48 -25.87
N VAL A 563 -6.96 -14.45 -25.01
CA VAL A 563 -6.17 -15.70 -24.91
C VAL A 563 -6.25 -16.53 -26.20
N GLY A 564 -7.44 -16.63 -26.81
CA GLY A 564 -7.59 -17.28 -28.12
C GLY A 564 -6.79 -16.58 -29.23
N ASN A 565 -6.76 -15.24 -29.24
CA ASN A 565 -6.04 -14.45 -30.23
C ASN A 565 -4.51 -14.45 -30.02
N LEU A 566 -4.00 -14.56 -28.78
CA LEU A 566 -2.55 -14.70 -28.56
C LEU A 566 -2.01 -16.03 -29.10
N LEU A 567 -2.80 -17.11 -28.98
CA LEU A 567 -2.42 -18.43 -29.48
C LEU A 567 -2.44 -18.53 -31.01
N SER A 568 -3.19 -17.68 -31.71
CA SER A 568 -3.20 -17.64 -33.18
C SER A 568 -2.01 -16.88 -33.79
N GLN A 569 -1.30 -16.06 -33.02
CA GLN A 569 -0.16 -15.27 -33.51
C GLN A 569 1.17 -16.03 -33.52
N VAL A 570 1.22 -17.29 -33.09
CA VAL A 570 2.42 -18.13 -33.14
C VAL A 570 2.24 -19.29 -34.12
N GLY A 571 2.38 -19.00 -35.41
CA GLY A 571 2.89 -19.95 -36.41
C GLY A 571 1.93 -20.97 -37.03
N PHE A 572 0.68 -21.12 -36.58
CA PHE A 572 -0.25 -22.12 -37.14
C PHE A 572 -1.58 -21.53 -37.63
N ASN A 573 -1.64 -21.21 -38.93
CA ASN A 573 -2.83 -20.69 -39.62
C ASN A 573 -3.91 -21.78 -39.87
N ARG A 574 -4.50 -22.35 -38.80
CA ARG A 574 -5.78 -23.07 -38.87
C ARG A 574 -6.62 -22.84 -37.60
N PRO A 575 -7.93 -22.56 -37.70
CA PRO A 575 -8.80 -22.50 -36.53
C PRO A 575 -9.04 -23.90 -35.96
N LEU A 576 -8.42 -24.20 -34.82
CA LEU A 576 -8.70 -25.41 -34.05
C LEU A 576 -10.08 -25.31 -33.38
N GLN A 577 -11.05 -26.10 -33.85
CA GLN A 577 -12.28 -26.35 -33.10
C GLN A 577 -11.96 -27.17 -31.85
N VAL A 578 -11.89 -26.52 -30.69
CA VAL A 578 -11.78 -27.22 -29.41
C VAL A 578 -13.15 -27.79 -29.05
N LYS A 579 -13.34 -29.10 -29.26
CA LYS A 579 -14.45 -29.84 -28.64
C LYS A 579 -14.15 -29.99 -27.15
N TYR A 580 -15.14 -29.65 -26.32
CA TYR A 580 -15.06 -29.84 -24.88
C TYR A 580 -15.36 -31.28 -24.51
N GLU A 581 -14.32 -32.09 -24.32
CA GLU A 581 -14.42 -33.41 -23.67
C GLU A 581 -13.19 -33.68 -22.80
N ALA A 582 -13.43 -34.28 -21.62
CA ALA A 582 -12.47 -34.80 -20.66
C ALA A 582 -11.39 -33.85 -20.08
N LEU A 583 -11.69 -33.27 -18.90
CA LEU A 583 -10.72 -33.21 -17.78
C LEU A 583 -11.45 -33.39 -16.45
N SER A 584 -11.60 -34.65 -16.04
CA SER A 584 -11.82 -35.05 -14.65
C SER A 584 -10.53 -35.64 -14.10
N CYS A 585 -9.89 -34.94 -13.16
CA CYS A 585 -8.95 -35.43 -12.15
C CYS A 585 -8.66 -34.30 -11.16
#